data_AF-A0A5K1K364-F1
#
_entry.id   AF-A0A5K1K364-F1
#
_cell.length_a   1.000
_cell.length_b   1.000
_cell.length_c   1.000
_cell.angle_alpha   90.00
_cell.angle_beta   90.00
_cell.angle_gamma   90.00
#
_symmetry.space_group_name_H-M   'P 1'
#
loop_
_entity.id
_entity.type
_entity.pdbx_description
1 polymer ?
#
loop_
_entity_poly.entity_id
_entity_poly.type
_entity_poly.pdbx_seq_one_letter_code
_entity_poly.pdbx_strand_id
1 'polypeptide(L)'
;MFTLTRPDPSQAKTRPAPGTEYKVRVGRGPTASGPFVDKTGDAITSGTTSGTIVLGSHDNVYAPGGQSLFRDPVSNRDVIVYHYVRNDDFGGSSYLGINYVDFSSGWPVLVN
;
A
#
# COMPACT_ATOMS: atom_id res chain seq x y z
N MET A 1 9.61 4.56 17.07
CA MET A 1 9.13 3.59 18.07
C MET A 1 7.67 3.31 17.74
N PHE A 2 7.37 2.17 17.10
CA PHE A 2 6.00 1.77 16.74
C PHE A 2 5.55 0.71 17.73
N THR A 3 4.52 1.01 18.51
CA THR A 3 3.87 0.00 19.35
C THR A 3 2.77 -0.67 18.52
N LEU A 4 3.01 -1.92 18.13
CA LEU A 4 1.99 -2.79 17.55
C LEU A 4 1.32 -3.56 18.70
N THR A 5 0.22 -3.05 19.23
CA THR A 5 -0.78 -3.94 19.84
C THR A 5 -1.55 -4.59 18.70
N ARG A 6 -1.01 -5.70 18.18
CA ARG A 6 -1.76 -6.55 17.25
C ARG A 6 -2.57 -7.53 18.10
N PRO A 7 -3.91 -7.51 18.07
CA PRO A 7 -4.69 -8.61 18.60
C PRO A 7 -4.26 -9.90 17.89
N ASP A 8 -4.29 -11.01 18.60
CA ASP A 8 -4.05 -12.34 18.04
C ASP A 8 -4.87 -12.51 16.74
N PRO A 9 -4.22 -12.71 15.57
CA PRO A 9 -4.91 -12.82 14.29
C PRO A 9 -5.85 -14.02 14.23
N SER A 10 -5.75 -14.99 15.16
CA SER A 10 -6.68 -16.12 15.28
C SER A 10 -8.05 -15.76 15.85
N GLN A 11 -8.27 -14.52 16.32
CA GLN A 11 -9.49 -14.12 17.07
C GLN A 11 -10.37 -13.06 16.37
N ALA A 12 -9.95 -12.51 15.23
CA ALA A 12 -10.72 -11.47 14.55
C ALA A 12 -11.93 -12.06 13.80
N LYS A 13 -13.13 -12.04 14.42
CA LYS A 13 -14.38 -12.54 13.84
C LYS A 13 -14.96 -11.68 12.71
N THR A 14 -14.51 -10.43 12.58
CA THR A 14 -15.02 -9.47 11.59
C THR A 14 -13.90 -8.57 11.08
N ARG A 15 -14.05 -8.08 9.84
CA ARG A 15 -13.18 -7.04 9.29
C ARG A 15 -13.62 -5.66 9.78
N PRO A 16 -12.69 -4.70 9.93
CA PRO A 16 -13.06 -3.31 10.14
C PRO A 16 -13.84 -2.78 8.93
N ALA A 17 -14.46 -1.61 9.08
CA ALA A 17 -15.28 -1.03 8.00
C ALA A 17 -14.49 -0.91 6.68
N PRO A 18 -15.12 -1.19 5.52
CA PRO A 18 -14.44 -1.07 4.23
C PRO A 18 -13.79 0.31 4.07
N GLY A 19 -12.56 0.33 3.56
CA GLY A 19 -11.78 1.55 3.39
C GLY A 19 -10.95 1.93 4.63
N THR A 20 -11.05 1.21 5.74
CA THR A 20 -10.21 1.44 6.95
C THR A 20 -9.08 0.44 7.12
N GLU A 21 -9.08 -0.63 6.32
CA GLU A 21 -8.03 -1.64 6.33
C GLU A 21 -6.70 -1.10 5.80
N TYR A 22 -5.63 -1.89 5.99
CA TYR A 22 -4.30 -1.52 5.53
C TYR A 22 -4.28 -1.25 4.02
N LYS A 23 -3.57 -0.21 3.61
CA LYS A 23 -3.50 0.25 2.22
C LYS A 23 -2.22 1.05 2.01
N VAL A 24 -1.73 1.07 0.78
CA VAL A 24 -0.55 1.84 0.40
C VAL A 24 -0.97 3.22 -0.09
N ARG A 25 -0.39 4.25 0.53
CA ARG A 25 -0.53 5.64 0.13
C ARG A 25 0.82 6.23 -0.23
N VAL A 26 0.83 7.21 -1.12
CA VAL A 26 2.04 7.89 -1.60
C VAL A 26 1.89 9.41 -1.53
N GLY A 27 2.99 10.07 -1.21
CA GLY A 27 3.22 11.48 -1.49
C GLY A 27 4.54 11.64 -2.25
N ARG A 28 4.70 12.76 -2.95
CA ARG A 28 5.93 13.10 -3.68
C ARG A 28 6.43 14.48 -3.24
N GLY A 29 7.74 14.67 -3.30
CA GLY A 29 8.39 15.91 -2.92
C GLY A 29 9.54 16.25 -3.86
N PRO A 30 9.97 17.53 -3.89
CA PRO A 30 11.06 17.97 -4.77
C PRO A 30 12.43 17.46 -4.32
N THR A 31 12.55 17.01 -3.07
CA THR A 31 13.79 16.47 -2.50
C THR A 31 13.50 15.21 -1.70
N ALA A 32 14.55 14.45 -1.37
CA ALA A 32 14.46 13.30 -0.48
C ALA A 32 13.95 13.64 0.93
N SER A 33 14.05 14.91 1.35
CA SER A 33 13.54 15.40 2.64
C SER A 33 12.16 16.07 2.54
N GLY A 34 11.56 16.09 1.35
CA GLY A 34 10.25 16.71 1.11
C GLY A 34 10.33 18.22 0.83
N PRO A 35 9.24 18.97 1.11
CA PRO A 35 7.97 18.48 1.65
C PRO A 35 7.29 17.48 0.72
N PHE A 36 6.58 16.51 1.29
CA PHE A 36 5.84 15.51 0.52
C PHE A 36 4.35 15.85 0.50
N VAL A 37 3.79 15.95 -0.70
CA VAL A 37 2.36 16.22 -0.93
C VAL A 37 1.74 15.11 -1.76
N ASP A 38 0.44 14.91 -1.60
CA ASP A 38 -0.34 13.99 -2.42
C ASP A 38 -0.86 14.63 -3.71
N LYS A 39 -1.71 13.91 -4.46
CA LYS A 39 -2.28 14.35 -5.74
C LYS A 39 -3.25 15.52 -5.61
N THR A 40 -3.85 15.76 -4.44
CA THR A 40 -4.69 16.94 -4.19
C THR A 40 -3.88 18.14 -3.71
N GLY A 41 -2.58 17.94 -3.41
CA GLY A 41 -1.67 18.97 -2.94
C GLY A 41 -1.57 19.04 -1.42
N ASP A 42 -2.20 18.10 -0.71
CA ASP A 42 -2.20 18.08 0.75
C ASP A 42 -0.90 17.47 1.26
N ALA A 43 -0.32 18.08 2.30
CA ALA A 43 0.85 17.52 2.97
C ALA A 43 0.50 16.14 3.56
N ILE A 44 1.34 15.12 3.33
CA ILE A 44 1.08 13.76 3.83
C ILE A 44 1.25 13.61 5.36
N THR A 45 1.60 14.72 6.04
CA THR A 45 1.67 14.83 7.49
C THR A 45 0.42 15.47 8.09
N SER A 46 -0.52 15.94 7.28
CA SER A 46 -1.69 16.72 7.72
C SER A 46 -2.81 15.88 8.37
N GLY A 47 -2.70 14.55 8.36
CA GLY A 47 -3.67 13.66 8.99
C GLY A 47 -3.58 12.21 8.50
N THR A 48 -4.47 11.36 9.00
CA THR A 48 -4.49 9.91 8.72
C THR A 48 -5.07 9.53 7.34
N THR A 49 -5.68 10.50 6.65
CA THR A 49 -6.32 10.31 5.34
C THR A 49 -5.53 10.93 4.18
N SER A 50 -4.48 11.70 4.47
CA SER A 50 -3.60 12.32 3.47
C SER A 50 -2.76 11.26 2.73
N GLY A 51 -2.30 11.56 1.52
CA GLY A 51 -1.59 10.60 0.67
C GLY A 51 -2.51 9.94 -0.36
N THR A 52 -2.04 9.89 -1.61
CA THR A 52 -2.77 9.27 -2.72
C THR A 52 -2.75 7.77 -2.61
N ILE A 53 -3.91 7.11 -2.66
CA ILE A 53 -3.99 5.65 -2.62
C ILE A 53 -3.40 5.07 -3.91
N VAL A 54 -2.43 4.17 -3.76
CA VAL A 54 -1.79 3.44 -4.86
C VAL A 54 -2.27 2.00 -4.90
N LEU A 55 -2.48 1.39 -3.73
CA LEU A 55 -2.90 0.01 -3.61
C LEU A 55 -3.82 -0.15 -2.40
N GLY A 56 -5.09 -0.43 -2.65
CA GLY A 56 -6.09 -0.78 -1.65
C GLY A 56 -6.56 -2.23 -1.82
N SER A 57 -7.44 -2.69 -0.94
CA SER A 57 -8.09 -3.99 -1.13
C SER A 57 -8.88 -4.01 -2.44
N HIS A 58 -8.76 -5.10 -3.20
CA HIS A 58 -9.44 -5.33 -4.48
C HIS A 58 -9.49 -6.84 -4.74
N ASP A 59 -10.49 -7.32 -5.47
CA ASP A 59 -10.64 -8.75 -5.81
C ASP A 59 -10.40 -9.69 -4.60
N ASN A 60 -9.43 -10.61 -4.73
CA ASN A 60 -9.01 -11.51 -3.65
C ASN A 60 -7.80 -11.01 -2.86
N VAL A 61 -7.46 -9.73 -2.94
CA VAL A 61 -6.37 -9.06 -2.23
C VAL A 61 -6.96 -8.18 -1.13
N TYR A 62 -6.77 -8.59 0.12
CA TYR A 62 -7.22 -7.84 1.30
C TYR A 62 -6.05 -7.24 2.07
N ALA A 63 -6.20 -5.97 2.47
CA ALA A 63 -5.26 -5.23 3.30
C ALA A 63 -3.79 -5.27 2.81
N PRO A 64 -3.51 -4.98 1.52
CA PRO A 64 -2.15 -5.04 0.98
C PRO A 64 -1.24 -3.95 1.55
N GLY A 65 0.05 -4.29 1.76
CA GLY A 65 1.09 -3.31 2.06
C GLY A 65 2.41 -3.95 2.49
N GLY A 66 3.18 -3.26 3.35
CA GLY A 66 4.55 -3.66 3.72
C GLY A 66 5.47 -3.69 2.50
N GLN A 67 5.24 -2.75 1.59
CA GLN A 67 5.77 -2.78 0.24
C GLN A 67 7.23 -2.33 0.14
N SER A 68 7.93 -2.87 -0.86
CA SER A 68 9.16 -2.31 -1.43
C SER A 68 8.92 -1.94 -2.89
N LEU A 69 9.56 -0.87 -3.36
CA LEU A 69 9.52 -0.42 -4.74
C LEU A 69 10.96 -0.32 -5.25
N PHE A 70 11.26 -0.96 -6.38
CA PHE A 70 12.60 -0.92 -6.97
C PHE A 70 12.54 -1.07 -8.49
N ARG A 71 13.61 -0.63 -9.15
CA ARG A 71 13.83 -0.88 -10.57
C ARG A 71 14.43 -2.28 -10.74
N ASP A 72 13.70 -3.20 -11.33
CA ASP A 72 14.21 -4.55 -11.61
C ASP A 72 15.22 -4.49 -12.75
N PRO A 73 16.49 -4.90 -12.53
CA PRO A 73 17.53 -4.85 -13.57
C PRO A 73 17.28 -5.86 -14.70
N VAL A 74 16.47 -6.90 -14.49
CA VAL A 74 16.20 -7.93 -15.51
C VAL A 74 15.13 -7.46 -16.49
N SER A 75 13.96 -7.04 -16.00
CA SER A 75 12.88 -6.53 -16.85
C SER A 75 13.07 -5.06 -17.26
N ASN A 76 13.94 -4.32 -16.57
CA ASN A 76 14.06 -2.87 -16.69
C ASN A 76 12.68 -2.20 -16.54
N ARG A 77 11.93 -2.60 -15.51
CA ARG A 77 10.64 -2.02 -15.11
C ARG A 77 10.64 -1.73 -13.62
N ASP A 78 9.84 -0.77 -13.20
CA ASP A 78 9.60 -0.51 -11.78
C ASP A 78 8.65 -1.58 -11.24
N VAL A 79 9.01 -2.19 -10.13
CA VAL A 79 8.32 -3.33 -9.51
C VAL A 79 8.00 -2.97 -8.07
N ILE A 80 6.72 -3.16 -7.71
CA ILE A 80 6.28 -3.13 -6.32
C ILE A 80 6.09 -4.56 -5.82
N VAL A 81 6.67 -4.85 -4.67
CA VAL A 81 6.52 -6.12 -3.96
C VAL A 81 5.84 -5.83 -2.64
N TYR A 82 4.78 -6.56 -2.31
CA TYR A 82 3.99 -6.34 -1.10
C TYR A 82 3.46 -7.65 -0.54
N HIS A 83 2.95 -7.59 0.69
CA HIS A 83 2.23 -8.70 1.29
C HIS A 83 0.74 -8.38 1.41
N TYR A 84 -0.10 -9.40 1.32
CA TYR A 84 -1.56 -9.28 1.48
C TYR A 84 -2.14 -10.51 2.18
N VAL A 85 -3.41 -10.45 2.57
CA VAL A 85 -4.20 -11.62 3.00
C VAL A 85 -5.27 -11.87 1.95
N ARG A 86 -5.63 -13.13 1.67
CA ARG A 86 -6.73 -13.38 0.74
C ARG A 86 -8.06 -12.88 1.30
N ASN A 87 -8.87 -12.29 0.43
CA ASN A 87 -10.14 -11.68 0.83
C ASN A 87 -11.20 -12.74 1.19
N ASP A 88 -11.04 -13.98 0.75
CA ASP A 88 -11.87 -15.13 1.13
C ASP A 88 -11.45 -15.80 2.46
N ASP A 89 -10.33 -15.39 3.06
CA ASP A 89 -9.76 -15.99 4.26
C ASP A 89 -9.68 -14.97 5.42
N PHE A 90 -10.28 -15.29 6.57
CA PHE A 90 -10.28 -14.40 7.74
C PHE A 90 -9.17 -14.83 8.71
N GLY A 91 -8.20 -13.93 8.96
CA GLY A 91 -7.05 -14.24 9.82
C GLY A 91 -6.01 -15.17 9.18
N GLY A 92 -6.11 -15.40 7.87
CA GLY A 92 -5.25 -16.30 7.11
C GLY A 92 -3.80 -15.83 6.95
N SER A 93 -2.99 -16.70 6.33
CA SER A 93 -1.58 -16.44 6.03
C SER A 93 -1.41 -15.20 5.14
N SER A 94 -0.20 -14.63 5.19
CA SER A 94 0.16 -13.57 4.25
C SER A 94 0.75 -14.14 2.97
N TYR A 95 0.38 -13.54 1.84
CA TYR A 95 0.77 -13.93 0.49
C TYR A 95 1.60 -12.83 -0.16
N LEU A 96 2.46 -13.21 -1.11
CA LEU A 96 3.32 -12.31 -1.87
C LEU A 96 2.58 -11.77 -3.10
N GLY A 97 2.51 -10.45 -3.21
CA GLY A 97 2.10 -9.74 -4.43
C GLY A 97 3.29 -9.09 -5.11
N ILE A 98 3.34 -9.17 -6.43
CA ILE A 98 4.34 -8.52 -7.28
C ILE A 98 3.62 -7.94 -8.48
N ASN A 99 3.76 -6.63 -8.68
CA ASN A 99 3.19 -5.94 -9.84
C ASN A 99 4.21 -4.98 -10.43
N TYR A 100 4.07 -4.71 -11.72
CA TYR A 100 4.76 -3.59 -12.34
C TYR A 100 4.08 -2.27 -11.93
N VAL A 101 4.86 -1.20 -11.97
CA VAL A 101 4.38 0.15 -11.70
C VAL A 101 4.66 1.04 -12.90
N ASP A 102 3.63 1.72 -13.38
CA ASP A 102 3.73 2.76 -14.39
C ASP A 102 3.67 4.15 -13.75
N PHE A 103 4.56 5.03 -14.17
CA PHE A 103 4.65 6.44 -13.74
C PHE A 103 4.25 7.43 -14.84
N SER A 104 3.85 6.95 -16.02
CA SER A 104 3.52 7.80 -17.19
C SER A 104 2.42 8.83 -16.91
N SER A 105 1.50 8.53 -15.99
CA SER A 105 0.42 9.44 -15.56
C SER A 105 0.89 10.57 -14.61
N GLY A 106 2.17 10.56 -14.22
CA GLY A 106 2.74 11.44 -13.19
C GLY A 106 2.55 10.96 -11.75
N TRP A 107 1.77 9.89 -11.54
CA TRP A 107 1.60 9.18 -10.26
C TRP A 107 1.76 7.67 -10.49
N PRO A 108 2.23 6.90 -9.48
CA PRO A 108 2.37 5.46 -9.60
C PRO A 108 0.99 4.80 -9.78
N VAL A 109 0.91 3.93 -10.79
CA VAL A 109 -0.24 3.08 -11.08
C VAL A 109 0.26 1.65 -11.20
N LEU A 110 -0.35 0.71 -10.46
CA LEU A 110 -0.02 -0.70 -10.64
C LEU A 110 -0.60 -1.18 -11.97
N VAL A 111 0.21 -1.93 -12.72
CA VAL A 111 -0.15 -2.54 -13.99
C VAL A 111 0.24 -4.02 -14.00
N ASN A 112 -0.43 -4.79 -14.86
CA ASN A 112 -0.08 -6.19 -15.11
C ASN A 112 1.12 -6.31 -16.06
#